data_AF-A0A8T6M1Y2-F1
#
_entry.id   AF-A0A8T6M1Y2-F1
#
_cell.length_a   1.000
_cell.length_b   1.000
_cell.length_c   1.000
_cell.angle_alpha   90.00
_cell.angle_beta   90.00
_cell.angle_gamma   90.00
#
_symmetry.space_group_name_H-M   'P 1'
#
loop_
_entity.id
_entity.type
_entity.pdbx_description
1 polymer ?
#
loop_
_entity_poly.entity_id
_entity_poly.type
_entity_poly.pdbx_seq_one_letter_code
_entity_poly.pdbx_strand_id
1 'polypeptide(L)'
;MKGKILVTAQPNPDIDRVACIIGYSELLQKQGIDAHPGIVGNIHREALFILENFNVNYSKVSEKSISGFDEFILVDSSSRTGLSE
;
A
#
# COMPACT_ATOMS: atom_id res chain seq x y z
N MET A 1 -7.38 0.23 -16.40
CA MET A 1 -7.44 0.93 -15.11
C MET A 1 -7.73 2.39 -15.42
N LYS A 2 -8.87 2.90 -14.97
CA LYS A 2 -9.28 4.31 -15.20
C LYS A 2 -9.82 4.83 -13.87
N GLY A 3 -9.12 5.79 -13.28
CA GLY A 3 -9.44 6.31 -11.95
C GLY A 3 -8.24 6.23 -11.02
N LYS A 4 -8.42 6.74 -9.80
CA LYS A 4 -7.40 6.76 -8.76
C LYS A 4 -7.33 5.41 -8.09
N ILE A 5 -6.14 4.81 -8.04
CA ILE A 5 -5.95 3.41 -7.60
C ILE A 5 -5.21 3.38 -6.27
N LEU A 6 -5.68 2.57 -5.33
CA LEU A 6 -4.97 2.27 -4.11
C LEU A 6 -4.21 0.95 -4.24
N VAL A 7 -2.89 0.96 -4.07
CA VAL A 7 -2.07 -0.25 -3.93
C VAL A 7 -1.90 -0.53 -2.44
N THR A 8 -2.40 -1.67 -1.98
CA THR A 8 -2.40 -2.03 -0.56
C THR A 8 -2.24 -3.54 -0.34
N ALA A 9 -2.16 -3.96 0.91
CA ALA A 9 -2.09 -5.35 1.34
C ALA A 9 -2.94 -5.55 2.60
N GLN A 10 -2.95 -6.75 3.19
CA GLN A 10 -3.64 -6.96 4.46
C GLN A 10 -3.06 -6.07 5.58
N PRO A 11 -3.87 -5.70 6.59
CA PRO A 11 -3.42 -4.84 7.68
C PRO A 11 -2.22 -5.37 8.44
N ASN A 12 -1.48 -4.44 9.03
CA ASN A 12 -0.27 -4.69 9.81
C ASN A 12 0.80 -5.41 8.98
N PRO A 13 1.35 -4.74 7.95
CA PRO A 13 2.22 -5.40 6.98
C PRO A 13 3.62 -5.69 7.53
N ASP A 14 4.17 -6.82 7.08
CA ASP A 14 5.58 -7.18 7.17
C ASP A 14 6.42 -6.48 6.09
N ILE A 15 7.70 -6.83 5.97
CA ILE A 15 8.59 -6.20 5.00
C ILE A 15 8.16 -6.44 3.55
N ASP A 16 7.67 -7.64 3.21
CA ASP A 16 7.33 -7.97 1.83
C ASP A 16 6.12 -7.16 1.36
N ARG A 17 5.08 -7.10 2.19
CA ARG A 17 3.91 -6.24 1.92
C ARG A 17 4.28 -4.78 1.75
N VAL A 18 5.10 -4.22 2.65
CA VAL A 18 5.54 -2.81 2.55
C VAL A 18 6.33 -2.60 1.26
N ALA A 19 7.27 -3.48 0.94
CA ALA A 19 8.09 -3.37 -0.25
C ALA A 19 7.25 -3.47 -1.53
N CYS A 20 6.31 -4.42 -1.61
CA CYS A 20 5.40 -4.56 -2.73
C CYS A 20 4.46 -3.36 -2.88
N ILE A 21 3.90 -2.83 -1.79
CA ILE A 21 3.03 -1.64 -1.83
C ILE A 21 3.77 -0.47 -2.47
N ILE A 22 4.97 -0.18 -1.97
CA ILE A 22 5.78 0.95 -2.45
C ILE A 22 6.26 0.70 -3.88
N GLY A 23 6.94 -0.42 -4.11
CA GLY A 23 7.56 -0.73 -5.41
C GLY A 23 6.55 -0.86 -6.55
N TYR A 24 5.39 -1.48 -6.30
CA TYR A 24 4.38 -1.64 -7.34
C TYR A 24 3.65 -0.32 -7.63
N SER A 25 3.35 0.48 -6.59
CA SER A 25 2.79 1.82 -6.81
C SER A 25 3.73 2.72 -7.63
N GLU A 26 5.03 2.71 -7.33
CA GLU A 26 6.03 3.47 -8.07
C GLU A 26 6.17 3.00 -9.52
N LEU A 27 6.14 1.68 -9.76
CA LEU A 27 6.16 1.12 -11.11
C LEU A 27 4.96 1.62 -11.93
N LEU A 28 3.75 1.56 -11.37
CA LEU A 28 2.53 1.99 -12.05
C LEU A 28 2.55 3.51 -12.31
N GLN A 29 3.00 4.32 -11.36
CA GLN A 29 3.18 5.76 -11.55
C GLN A 29 4.14 6.06 -12.69
N LYS A 30 5.26 5.35 -12.80
CA LYS A 30 6.22 5.47 -13.92
C LYS A 30 5.63 5.06 -15.27
N GLN A 31 4.54 4.29 -15.28
CA GLN A 31 3.79 3.92 -16.49
C GLN A 31 2.63 4.89 -16.79
N GLY A 32 2.49 5.98 -16.02
CA GLY A 32 1.44 6.98 -16.20
C GLY A 32 0.09 6.59 -15.59
N ILE A 33 0.07 5.63 -14.66
CA ILE A 33 -1.14 5.18 -13.96
C ILE A 33 -1.22 5.91 -12.61
N ASP A 34 -2.40 6.44 -12.28
CA ASP A 34 -2.66 7.18 -11.02
C ASP A 34 -2.81 6.23 -9.82
N ALA A 35 -1.72 5.57 -9.45
CA ALA A 35 -1.65 4.59 -8.36
C ALA A 35 -0.96 5.16 -7.13
N HIS A 36 -1.53 4.95 -5.94
CA HIS A 36 -1.01 5.48 -4.68
C HIS A 36 -0.76 4.34 -3.68
N PRO A 37 0.38 4.32 -2.98
CA PRO A 37 0.64 3.34 -1.93
C PRO A 37 -0.23 3.62 -0.70
N GLY A 38 -0.76 2.56 -0.09
CA GLY A 38 -1.54 2.66 1.12
C GLY A 38 -1.26 1.57 2.14
N ILE A 39 -0.77 1.98 3.31
CA ILE A 39 -0.53 1.07 4.43
C ILE A 39 -1.69 1.15 5.42
N VAL A 40 -2.28 -0.01 5.73
CA VAL A 40 -3.35 -0.16 6.72
C VAL A 40 -2.77 -0.74 8.01
N GLY A 41 -3.07 -0.12 9.15
CA GLY A 41 -2.62 -0.59 10.47
C GLY A 41 -1.18 -0.21 10.82
N ASN A 42 -0.55 -1.05 11.65
CA ASN A 42 0.79 -0.84 12.19
C ASN A 42 1.83 -1.70 11.46
N ILE A 43 2.84 -1.05 10.91
CA ILE A 43 3.95 -1.73 10.22
C ILE A 43 4.76 -2.56 11.23
N HIS A 44 5.15 -3.76 10.86
CA HIS A 44 6.03 -4.60 11.67
C HIS A 44 7.41 -3.95 11.89
N ARG A 45 8.06 -4.28 13.01
CA ARG A 45 9.35 -3.68 13.40
C ARG A 45 10.45 -3.86 12.34
N GLU A 46 10.49 -5.00 11.66
CA GLU A 46 11.46 -5.26 10.59
C GLU A 46 11.32 -4.26 9.42
N ALA A 47 10.09 -3.96 9.03
CA ALA A 47 9.79 -3.07 7.94
C ALA A 47 10.05 -1.62 8.35
N LEU A 48 9.68 -1.22 9.58
CA LEU A 48 10.04 0.08 10.14
C LEU A 48 11.56 0.31 10.14
N PHE A 49 12.34 -0.69 10.59
CA PHE A 49 13.79 -0.60 10.61
C PHE A 49 14.37 -0.32 9.21
N ILE A 50 13.85 -0.97 8.17
CA ILE A 50 14.29 -0.72 6.79
C ILE A 50 13.84 0.68 6.33
N LEU A 51 12.57 1.05 6.51
CA LEU A 51 12.07 2.36 6.11
C LEU A 51 12.87 3.51 6.73
N GLU A 52 13.22 3.40 8.02
CA GLU A 52 14.03 4.38 8.74
C GLU A 52 15.47 4.42 8.22
N ASN A 53 16.13 3.28 8.06
CA ASN A 53 17.52 3.23 7.57
C ASN A 53 17.68 3.77 6.15
N PHE A 54 16.67 3.57 5.30
CA PHE A 54 16.69 4.04 3.92
C PHE A 54 15.95 5.37 3.71
N ASN A 55 15.43 6.00 4.77
CA ASN A 55 14.63 7.24 4.72
C ASN A 55 13.50 7.18 3.68
N VAL A 56 12.81 6.04 3.62
CA VAL A 56 11.70 5.83 2.69
C VAL A 56 10.42 6.36 3.31
N ASN A 57 9.83 7.37 2.66
CA ASN A 57 8.55 7.92 3.07
C ASN A 57 7.41 6.98 2.68
N TYR A 58 6.41 6.87 3.55
CA TYR A 58 5.20 6.10 3.29
C TYR A 58 3.97 6.85 3.80
N SER A 59 2.80 6.50 3.28
CA SER A 59 1.52 7.04 3.72
C SER A 59 0.66 5.97 4.38
N LYS A 60 0.20 6.24 5.59
CA LYS A 60 -0.86 5.45 6.22
C LYS A 60 -2.20 5.84 5.62
N VAL A 61 -3.05 4.84 5.43
CA VAL A 61 -4.39 5.02 4.88
C VAL A 61 -5.38 4.66 5.97
N SER A 62 -6.35 5.56 6.18
CA SER A 62 -7.49 5.34 7.07
C SER A 62 -8.71 4.93 6.26
N GLU A 63 -9.76 4.39 6.88
CA GLU A 63 -11.01 4.05 6.19
C GLU A 63 -11.61 5.24 5.40
N LYS A 64 -11.50 6.47 5.94
CA LYS A 64 -11.92 7.69 5.24
C LYS A 64 -11.10 8.02 4.00
N SER A 65 -9.87 7.51 3.93
CA SER A 65 -8.96 7.70 2.80
C SER A 65 -9.20 6.67 1.69
N ILE A 66 -9.70 5.48 2.05
CA ILE A 66 -10.03 4.39 1.12
C ILE A 66 -11.17 4.81 0.18
N SER A 67 -12.19 5.53 0.67
CA SER A 67 -13.32 5.98 -0.15
C SER A 67 -12.97 6.98 -1.26
N GLY A 68 -11.75 7.51 -1.27
CA GLY A 68 -11.25 8.40 -2.32
C GLY A 68 -10.63 7.70 -3.52
N PHE A 69 -10.72 6.37 -3.60
CA PHE A 69 -10.15 5.55 -4.66
C PHE A 69 -11.24 4.79 -5.43
N ASP A 70 -11.07 4.69 -6.74
CA ASP A 70 -12.01 4.01 -7.65
C ASP A 70 -11.72 2.50 -7.73
N GLU A 71 -10.44 2.13 -7.62
CA GLU A 71 -9.96 0.75 -7.76
C GLU A 71 -8.91 0.42 -6.68
N PHE A 72 -8.76 -0.86 -6.37
CA PHE A 72 -7.77 -1.37 -5.42
C PHE A 72 -6.94 -2.49 -6.06
N ILE A 73 -5.64 -2.45 -5.81
CA ILE A 73 -4.72 -3.57 -6.08
C ILE A 73 -4.28 -4.14 -4.73
N LEU A 74 -4.45 -5.45 -4.57
CA LEU A 74 -3.87 -6.20 -3.46
C LEU A 74 -2.53 -6.81 -3.89
N VAL A 75 -1.50 -6.59 -3.08
CA VAL A 75 -0.18 -7.21 -3.24
C VAL A 75 0.06 -8.21 -2.10
N ASP A 76 0.98 -9.17 -2.30
CA ASP A 76 1.32 -10.26 -1.37
C ASP A 76 0.15 -11.20 -1.00
N SER A 77 -1.07 -10.90 -1.44
CA SER A 77 -2.25 -11.71 -1.17
C SER A 77 -3.36 -11.43 -2.17
N SER A 78 -4.22 -12.42 -2.37
CA SER A 78 -5.48 -12.31 -3.09
C SER A 78 -6.70 -12.19 -2.16
N SER A 79 -6.50 -12.31 -0.85
CA SER A 79 -7.58 -12.24 0.14
C SER A 79 -7.83 -10.81 0.62
N ARG A 80 -9.11 -10.44 0.74
CA ARG A 80 -9.57 -9.18 1.34
C ARG A 80 -9.62 -9.20 2.88
N THR A 81 -9.24 -10.31 3.51
CA THR A 81 -9.32 -10.46 4.98
C THR A 81 -8.64 -9.30 5.71
N GLY A 82 -9.39 -8.61 6.58
CA GLY A 82 -8.88 -7.49 7.39
C GLY A 82 -8.98 -6.12 6.72
N LEU A 83 -9.33 -6.04 5.44
CA LEU A 83 -9.76 -4.80 4.79
C LEU A 83 -11.28 -4.73 4.95
N SER A 84 -11.82 -3.66 5.55
CA SER A 84 -13.28 -3.47 5.68
C SER A 84 -13.95 -3.54 4.31
N GLU A 85 -15.20 -4.01 4.28
CA GLU A 85 -15.99 -4.15 3.04
C GLU A 85 -16.11 -2.83 2.27
#